data_AF-A0A0F9NZ14-F1
#
_entry.id   AF-A0A0F9NZ14-F1
#
_cell.length_a   1.000
_cell.length_b   1.000
_cell.length_c   1.000
_cell.angle_alpha   90.00
_cell.angle_beta   90.00
_cell.angle_gamma   90.00
#
_symmetry.space_group_name_H-M   'P 1'
#
loop_
_entity.id
_entity.type
_entity.pdbx_description
1 polymer ?
#
loop_
_entity_poly.entity_id
_entity_poly.type
_entity_poly.pdbx_seq_one_letter_code
_entity_poly.pdbx_strand_id
1 'polypeptide(L)'
;MFCRNCGSELTNPNQSFCSECGSEIEVPLETSQSRTERSRQLSTNTSQSPLESTSVPIFQQNKVEKEGQPGPYSKKCLVFAIVSSIIVSIGWVIASGSLIRSIIPEIGFGFASIGFASIGFPSIGIPLFIAVIILHTIGLLFGIESRLDSKKAGELEPTNVVVKIGTLSAIYGIISNVISMALAFIIAPILLNSIS
;
A
#
# COMPACT_ATOMS: atom_id res chain seq x y z
N MET A 1 12.43 15.94 46.92
CA MET A 1 11.99 17.14 46.15
C MET A 1 10.82 16.71 45.28
N PHE A 2 9.82 17.57 45.12
CA PHE A 2 8.56 17.22 44.47
C PHE A 2 8.42 17.92 43.13
N CYS A 3 7.80 17.26 42.16
CA CYS A 3 7.43 17.85 40.88
C CYS A 3 6.46 19.01 41.12
N ARG A 4 6.76 20.20 40.58
CA ARG A 4 5.88 21.37 40.72
C ARG A 4 4.56 21.23 39.97
N ASN A 5 4.49 20.33 38.98
CA ASN A 5 3.32 20.14 38.15
C ASN A 5 2.33 19.11 38.74
N CYS A 6 2.82 17.94 39.15
CA CYS A 6 1.95 16.85 39.66
C CYS A 6 2.15 16.51 41.14
N GLY A 7 3.14 17.10 41.81
CA GLY A 7 3.40 16.84 43.23
C GLY A 7 4.06 15.48 43.54
N SER A 8 4.43 14.69 42.53
CA SER A 8 5.12 13.42 42.76
C SER A 8 6.55 13.61 43.25
N GLU A 9 7.05 12.66 44.04
CA GLU A 9 8.43 12.68 44.52
C GLU A 9 9.41 12.36 43.39
N LEU A 10 10.41 13.22 43.21
CA LEU A 10 11.42 13.04 42.16
C LEU A 10 12.48 12.06 42.66
N THR A 11 12.65 10.95 41.91
CA THR A 11 13.59 9.88 42.27
C THR A 11 15.05 10.31 42.14
N ASN A 12 15.39 11.20 41.19
CA ASN A 12 16.75 11.70 40.98
C ASN A 12 16.83 13.23 40.87
N PRO A 13 17.81 13.91 41.51
CA PRO A 13 17.99 15.37 41.44
C PRO A 13 18.44 15.93 40.10
N ASN A 14 19.03 15.09 39.25
CA ASN A 14 19.56 15.52 37.96
C ASN A 14 18.69 15.06 36.77
N GLN A 15 17.45 14.63 37.01
CA GLN A 15 16.56 14.24 35.92
C GLN A 15 15.91 15.48 35.31
N SER A 16 15.98 15.60 33.98
CA SER A 16 15.40 16.74 33.25
C SER A 16 13.88 16.69 33.16
N PHE A 17 13.26 15.54 33.42
CA PHE A 17 11.80 15.37 33.32
C PHE A 17 11.24 14.56 34.49
N CYS A 18 10.00 14.84 34.88
CA CYS A 18 9.27 14.04 35.84
C CYS A 18 8.87 12.69 35.22
N SER A 19 9.24 11.58 35.86
CA SER A 19 8.90 10.23 35.40
C SER A 19 7.38 9.95 35.40
N GLU A 20 6.62 10.63 36.27
CA GLU A 20 5.19 10.40 36.43
C GLU A 20 4.33 11.20 35.44
N CYS A 21 4.66 12.49 35.22
CA CYS A 21 3.84 13.37 34.38
C CYS A 21 4.55 13.91 33.12
N GLY A 22 5.85 13.63 32.96
CA GLY A 22 6.64 14.08 31.81
C GLY A 22 6.98 15.56 31.79
N SER A 23 6.63 16.35 32.81
CA SER A 23 6.96 17.78 32.85
C SER A 23 8.46 17.99 32.99
N GLU A 24 9.01 18.96 32.28
CA GLU A 24 10.41 19.39 32.43
C GLU A 24 10.66 19.97 33.82
N ILE A 25 11.83 19.65 34.39
CA ILE A 25 12.28 20.12 35.70
C ILE A 25 13.46 21.03 35.42
N GLU A 26 13.24 22.34 35.55
CA GLU A 26 14.30 23.33 35.46
C GLU A 26 15.27 23.14 36.64
N VAL A 27 16.40 22.48 36.38
CA VAL A 27 17.50 22.38 37.35
C VAL A 27 18.34 23.65 37.24
N PRO A 28 18.51 24.44 38.31
CA PRO A 28 19.43 25.56 38.30
C PRO A 28 20.86 25.01 38.25
N LEU A 29 21.49 25.01 37.08
CA LEU A 29 22.92 24.78 36.95
C LEU A 29 23.66 25.98 37.55
N GLU A 30 24.18 25.81 38.77
CA GLU A 30 25.23 26.68 39.30
C GLU A 30 26.42 26.62 38.33
N THR A 31 26.50 27.60 37.45
CA THR A 31 27.60 27.72 36.50
C THR A 31 28.72 28.47 37.20
N SER A 32 29.73 27.70 37.59
CA SER A 32 30.98 28.19 38.15
C SER A 32 31.69 29.13 37.17
N GLN A 33 32.10 30.26 37.74
CA GLN A 33 32.85 31.35 37.15
C GLN A 33 34.21 30.85 36.64
N SER A 34 34.49 30.96 35.33
CA SER A 34 35.87 31.03 34.83
C SER A 34 35.97 31.82 33.52
N ARG A 35 36.41 33.06 33.70
CA ARG A 35 37.16 33.93 32.81
C ARG A 35 37.94 33.21 31.69
N THR A 36 37.73 33.63 30.44
CA THR A 36 38.82 33.98 29.51
C THR A 36 38.31 34.99 28.49
N GLU A 37 39.02 36.11 28.45
CA GLU A 37 38.79 37.33 27.69
C GLU A 37 39.85 37.42 26.59
N ARG A 38 39.46 37.34 25.30
CA ARG A 38 40.16 37.84 24.09
C ARG A 38 39.41 37.34 22.84
N SER A 39 39.21 38.03 21.73
CA SER A 39 39.25 39.43 21.28
C SER A 39 38.88 39.41 19.78
N ARG A 40 38.27 40.50 19.29
CA ARG A 40 38.08 40.92 17.88
C ARG A 40 37.01 40.19 17.04
N GLN A 41 35.87 40.84 16.84
CA GLN A 41 35.55 41.78 15.72
C GLN A 41 35.24 41.03 14.42
N LEU A 42 33.99 41.12 13.93
CA LEU A 42 33.61 42.01 12.83
C LEU A 42 32.12 41.82 12.46
N SER A 43 31.44 42.94 12.25
CA SER A 43 30.05 43.12 11.81
C SER A 43 29.66 42.30 10.57
N THR A 44 28.43 41.78 10.54
CA THR A 44 27.40 42.24 9.58
C THR A 44 26.00 41.81 10.03
N ASN A 45 25.11 42.80 10.19
CA ASN A 45 23.67 42.59 10.30
C ASN A 45 23.12 42.12 8.95
N THR A 46 22.39 41.00 8.90
CA THR A 46 21.33 40.78 7.90
C THR A 46 20.28 39.84 8.48
N SER A 47 19.05 40.34 8.49
CA SER A 47 17.75 39.75 8.79
C SER A 47 17.65 38.25 9.11
N GLN A 48 17.24 38.01 10.36
CA GLN A 48 16.16 37.12 10.79
C GLN A 48 15.38 36.39 9.68
N SER A 49 15.55 35.06 9.64
CA SER A 49 14.42 34.14 9.89
C SER A 49 14.98 32.92 10.64
N PRO A 50 14.58 32.66 11.90
CA PRO A 50 14.91 31.39 12.53
C PRO A 50 14.08 30.32 11.82
N LEU A 51 14.79 29.37 11.21
CA LEU A 51 14.25 28.10 10.78
C LEU A 51 13.76 27.38 12.06
N GLU A 52 12.51 27.62 12.44
CA GLU A 52 11.83 26.90 13.50
C GLU A 52 11.49 25.51 12.94
N SER A 53 12.52 24.68 12.86
CA SER A 53 12.38 23.24 12.68
C SER A 53 11.86 22.66 13.98
N THR A 54 10.58 22.94 14.27
CA THR A 54 9.78 22.13 15.18
C THR A 54 9.61 20.76 14.51
N SER A 55 10.64 19.94 14.58
CA SER A 55 10.52 18.50 14.39
C SER A 55 9.75 17.99 15.60
N VAL A 56 8.43 18.17 15.57
CA VAL A 56 7.52 17.36 16.36
C VAL A 56 7.88 15.93 16.01
N PRO A 57 8.36 15.09 16.96
CA PRO A 57 8.41 13.68 16.70
C PRO A 57 6.96 13.28 16.44
N ILE A 58 6.65 12.96 15.18
CA ILE A 58 5.45 12.22 14.83
C ILE A 58 5.65 10.87 15.51
N PHE A 59 5.33 10.82 16.80
CA PHE A 59 4.92 9.61 17.44
C PHE A 59 3.73 9.17 16.61
N GLN A 60 3.98 8.26 15.66
CA GLN A 60 3.01 7.27 15.24
C GLN A 60 2.60 6.56 16.53
N GLN A 61 1.71 7.20 17.27
CA GLN A 61 0.98 6.58 18.34
C GLN A 61 0.30 5.43 17.61
N ASN A 62 0.83 4.22 17.81
CA ASN A 62 0.17 2.98 17.46
C ASN A 62 -1.14 3.03 18.24
N LYS A 63 -2.13 3.71 17.66
CA LYS A 63 -3.48 3.80 18.14
C LYS A 63 -3.87 2.34 18.22
N VAL A 64 -3.98 1.83 19.43
CA VAL A 64 -4.35 0.44 19.70
C VAL A 64 -5.77 0.32 19.12
N GLU A 65 -5.82 -0.08 17.85
CA GLU A 65 -7.01 -0.23 17.06
C GLU A 65 -7.81 -1.33 17.74
N LYS A 66 -8.82 -0.95 18.51
CA LYS A 66 -9.74 -1.92 19.10
C LYS A 66 -10.39 -2.66 17.94
N GLU A 67 -10.12 -3.96 17.83
CA GLU A 67 -10.69 -4.82 16.82
C GLU A 67 -12.22 -4.83 16.97
N GLY A 68 -12.88 -4.07 16.10
CA GLY A 68 -14.33 -4.07 15.96
C GLY A 68 -14.78 -5.13 14.95
N GLN A 69 -16.05 -5.53 15.02
CA GLN A 69 -16.64 -6.37 13.98
C GLN A 69 -16.58 -5.68 12.61
N PRO A 70 -16.31 -6.41 11.51
CA PRO A 70 -16.23 -5.84 10.18
C PRO A 70 -17.59 -5.33 9.72
N GLY A 71 -17.65 -4.04 9.37
CA GLY A 71 -18.85 -3.41 8.84
C GLY A 71 -19.11 -3.76 7.36
N PRO A 72 -20.23 -3.26 6.79
CA PRO A 72 -20.63 -3.55 5.42
C PRO A 72 -19.61 -3.12 4.35
N TYR A 73 -18.95 -1.98 4.51
CA TYR A 73 -17.96 -1.48 3.54
C TYR A 73 -16.68 -2.33 3.56
N SER A 74 -16.24 -2.76 4.75
CA SER A 74 -15.13 -3.70 4.91
C SER A 74 -15.38 -5.01 4.15
N LYS A 75 -16.60 -5.55 4.23
CA LYS A 75 -16.99 -6.78 3.53
C LYS A 75 -17.04 -6.59 2.02
N LYS A 76 -17.65 -5.49 1.53
CA LYS A 76 -17.70 -5.17 0.10
C LYS A 76 -16.30 -5.00 -0.50
N CYS A 77 -15.42 -4.28 0.20
CA CYS A 77 -14.01 -4.12 -0.16
C CYS A 77 -13.34 -5.49 -0.39
N LEU A 78 -13.48 -6.42 0.55
CA LEU A 78 -12.89 -7.75 0.41
C LEU A 78 -13.50 -8.54 -0.76
N VAL A 79 -14.83 -8.54 -0.91
CA VAL A 79 -15.52 -9.28 -1.99
C VAL A 79 -15.07 -8.78 -3.36
N PHE A 80 -15.04 -7.47 -3.59
CA PHE A 80 -14.59 -6.92 -4.87
C PHE A 80 -13.11 -7.22 -5.16
N ALA A 81 -12.25 -7.20 -4.13
CA ALA A 81 -10.84 -7.58 -4.27
C ALA A 81 -10.67 -9.06 -4.68
N ILE A 82 -11.45 -9.96 -4.08
CA ILE A 82 -11.46 -11.39 -4.42
C ILE A 82 -11.96 -11.59 -5.85
N VAL A 83 -13.08 -10.96 -6.23
CA VAL A 83 -13.63 -11.05 -7.60
C VAL A 83 -12.61 -10.55 -8.63
N SER A 84 -11.96 -9.42 -8.37
CA SER A 84 -10.88 -8.88 -9.22
C SER A 84 -9.72 -9.88 -9.39
N SER A 85 -9.33 -10.56 -8.29
CA SER A 85 -8.26 -11.55 -8.29
C SER A 85 -8.64 -12.81 -9.09
N ILE A 86 -9.87 -13.32 -8.91
CA ILE A 86 -10.39 -14.49 -9.66
C ILE A 86 -10.41 -14.20 -11.16
N ILE A 87 -10.86 -13.00 -11.54
CA ILE A 87 -10.89 -12.54 -12.94
C ILE A 87 -9.50 -12.60 -13.57
N VAL A 88 -8.45 -12.13 -12.86
CA VAL A 88 -7.06 -12.24 -13.33
C VAL A 88 -6.66 -13.68 -13.55
N SER A 89 -6.94 -14.56 -12.57
CA SER A 89 -6.58 -15.98 -12.67
C SER A 89 -7.26 -16.66 -13.87
N ILE A 90 -8.54 -16.37 -14.12
CA ILE A 90 -9.27 -16.90 -15.29
C ILE A 90 -8.62 -16.39 -16.58
N GLY A 91 -8.32 -15.08 -16.67
CA GLY A 91 -7.65 -14.50 -17.83
C GLY A 91 -6.29 -15.15 -18.12
N TRP A 92 -5.51 -15.42 -17.08
CA TRP A 92 -4.21 -16.11 -17.18
C TRP A 92 -4.35 -17.57 -17.62
N VAL A 93 -5.34 -18.30 -17.12
CA VAL A 93 -5.60 -19.69 -17.55
C VAL A 93 -5.97 -19.72 -19.04
N ILE A 94 -6.82 -18.80 -19.50
CA ILE A 94 -7.19 -18.69 -20.91
C ILE A 94 -5.97 -18.33 -21.77
N ALA A 95 -5.14 -17.37 -21.33
CA ALA A 95 -3.98 -16.93 -22.09
C ALA A 95 -2.84 -17.96 -22.14
N SER A 96 -2.53 -18.62 -21.01
CA SER A 96 -1.44 -19.60 -20.91
C SER A 96 -1.71 -20.88 -21.71
N GLY A 97 -2.97 -21.32 -21.77
CA GLY A 97 -3.37 -22.44 -22.63
C GLY A 97 -3.03 -22.22 -24.11
N SER A 98 -3.06 -20.97 -24.57
CA SER A 98 -2.68 -20.62 -25.94
C SER A 98 -1.17 -20.67 -26.18
N LEU A 99 -0.35 -20.32 -25.20
CA LEU A 99 1.12 -20.24 -25.34
C LEU A 99 1.81 -21.60 -25.22
N ILE A 100 1.34 -22.49 -24.35
CA ILE A 100 1.99 -23.80 -24.15
C ILE A 100 1.88 -24.67 -25.41
N ARG A 101 0.79 -24.53 -26.17
CA ARG A 101 0.58 -25.27 -27.43
C ARG A 101 1.60 -24.92 -28.51
N SER A 102 2.08 -23.68 -28.58
CA SER A 102 3.01 -23.26 -29.64
C SER A 102 4.44 -23.77 -29.41
N ILE A 103 4.80 -24.05 -28.15
CA ILE A 103 6.17 -24.44 -27.79
C ILE A 103 6.37 -25.96 -27.85
N ILE A 104 5.35 -26.75 -27.50
CA ILE A 104 5.49 -28.21 -27.37
C ILE A 104 4.32 -28.92 -28.06
N PRO A 105 4.40 -29.19 -29.38
CA PRO A 105 3.33 -29.85 -30.12
C PRO A 105 3.15 -31.35 -29.77
N GLU A 106 4.14 -32.01 -29.17
CA GLU A 106 4.15 -33.48 -29.03
C GLU A 106 3.85 -34.04 -27.62
N ILE A 107 3.89 -33.24 -26.56
CA ILE A 107 3.62 -33.75 -25.20
C ILE A 107 2.11 -33.68 -24.95
N GLY A 108 1.41 -34.75 -25.33
CA GLY A 108 0.00 -35.01 -25.05
C GLY A 108 -0.28 -35.15 -23.55
N PHE A 109 -0.17 -34.07 -22.79
CA PHE A 109 -0.49 -34.05 -21.37
C PHE A 109 -2.00 -33.85 -21.20
N GLY A 110 -2.66 -34.91 -20.71
CA GLY A 110 -4.12 -35.09 -20.59
C GLY A 110 -4.88 -34.13 -19.67
N PHE A 111 -4.37 -32.93 -19.40
CA PHE A 111 -5.13 -31.83 -18.79
C PHE A 111 -5.67 -30.83 -19.84
N ALA A 112 -5.33 -31.00 -21.11
CA ALA A 112 -5.67 -30.09 -22.21
C ALA A 112 -7.11 -30.18 -22.76
N SER A 113 -8.00 -30.99 -22.18
CA SER A 113 -9.31 -31.30 -22.80
C SER A 113 -10.50 -30.44 -22.35
N ILE A 114 -10.34 -29.52 -21.39
CA ILE A 114 -11.46 -28.66 -20.94
C ILE A 114 -11.40 -27.23 -21.54
N GLY A 115 -10.28 -26.82 -22.16
CA GLY A 115 -10.13 -25.45 -22.66
C GLY A 115 -9.61 -25.35 -24.09
N PHE A 116 -10.52 -25.26 -25.06
CA PHE A 116 -10.33 -24.55 -26.33
C PHE A 116 -9.25 -25.04 -27.33
N ALA A 117 -8.58 -26.17 -27.10
CA ALA A 117 -7.51 -26.64 -27.99
C ALA A 117 -7.98 -27.14 -29.39
N SER A 118 -9.28 -27.30 -29.64
CA SER A 118 -9.79 -27.87 -30.90
C SER A 118 -10.23 -26.85 -31.97
N ILE A 119 -10.22 -25.54 -31.70
CA ILE A 119 -10.70 -24.58 -32.70
C ILE A 119 -9.53 -23.89 -33.41
N GLY A 120 -8.94 -24.62 -34.37
CA GLY A 120 -7.91 -24.14 -35.28
C GLY A 120 -8.40 -23.12 -36.31
N PHE A 121 -9.27 -22.20 -35.90
CA PHE A 121 -9.79 -21.15 -36.76
C PHE A 121 -9.29 -19.77 -36.28
N PRO A 122 -8.58 -19.00 -37.13
CA PRO A 122 -8.17 -17.63 -36.81
C PRO A 122 -9.35 -16.71 -36.47
N SER A 123 -10.57 -17.10 -36.85
CA SER A 123 -11.81 -16.37 -36.55
C SER A 123 -12.24 -16.41 -35.08
N ILE A 124 -11.79 -17.36 -34.25
CA ILE A 124 -12.14 -17.41 -32.81
C ILE A 124 -11.10 -16.72 -31.92
N GLY A 125 -9.84 -16.65 -32.39
CA GLY A 125 -8.76 -16.03 -31.63
C GLY A 125 -9.01 -14.54 -31.32
N ILE A 126 -9.47 -13.77 -32.30
CA ILE A 126 -9.72 -12.33 -32.14
C ILE A 126 -10.88 -12.05 -31.17
N PRO A 127 -12.08 -12.67 -31.30
CA PRO A 127 -13.15 -12.50 -30.32
C PRO A 127 -12.75 -12.89 -28.90
N LEU A 128 -11.99 -13.99 -28.74
CA LEU A 128 -11.53 -14.43 -27.43
C LEU A 128 -10.52 -13.44 -26.82
N PHE A 129 -9.60 -12.92 -27.63
CA PHE A 129 -8.66 -11.87 -27.20
C PHE A 129 -9.41 -10.62 -26.72
N ILE A 130 -10.41 -10.15 -27.49
CA ILE A 130 -11.27 -9.03 -27.09
C ILE A 130 -11.99 -9.34 -25.78
N ALA A 131 -12.53 -10.55 -25.62
CA ALA A 131 -13.19 -10.97 -24.39
C ALA A 131 -12.25 -10.95 -23.18
N VAL A 132 -10.98 -11.36 -23.34
CA VAL A 132 -9.96 -11.30 -22.28
C VAL A 132 -9.64 -9.85 -21.90
N ILE A 133 -9.52 -8.94 -22.87
CA ILE A 133 -9.31 -7.50 -22.60
C ILE A 133 -10.50 -6.91 -21.82
N ILE A 134 -11.73 -7.21 -22.24
CA ILE A 134 -12.95 -6.77 -21.54
C ILE A 134 -12.95 -7.33 -20.11
N LEU A 135 -12.63 -8.60 -19.96
CA LEU A 135 -12.59 -9.29 -18.67
C LEU A 135 -11.58 -8.62 -17.71
N HIS A 136 -10.36 -8.31 -18.17
CA HIS A 136 -9.38 -7.57 -17.36
C HIS A 136 -9.81 -6.13 -17.06
N THR A 137 -10.51 -5.47 -17.98
CA THR A 137 -11.07 -4.13 -17.74
C THR A 137 -12.11 -4.17 -16.61
N ILE A 138 -13.01 -5.16 -16.61
CA ILE A 138 -13.97 -5.39 -15.53
C ILE A 138 -13.24 -5.70 -14.21
N GLY A 139 -12.22 -6.56 -14.25
CA GLY A 139 -11.39 -6.87 -13.09
C GLY A 139 -10.73 -5.64 -12.48
N LEU A 140 -10.25 -4.71 -13.32
CA LEU A 140 -9.66 -3.45 -12.90
C LEU A 140 -10.70 -2.54 -12.24
N LEU A 141 -11.90 -2.43 -12.80
CA LEU A 141 -12.99 -1.64 -12.22
C LEU A 141 -13.34 -2.13 -10.81
N PHE A 142 -13.48 -3.45 -10.61
CA PHE A 142 -13.71 -4.01 -9.28
C PHE A 142 -12.56 -3.72 -8.30
N GLY A 143 -11.31 -3.77 -8.77
CA GLY A 143 -10.15 -3.38 -7.97
C GLY A 143 -10.23 -1.91 -7.51
N ILE A 144 -10.63 -1.00 -8.40
CA ILE A 144 -10.80 0.43 -8.09
C ILE A 144 -11.96 0.65 -7.13
N GLU A 145 -13.12 0.02 -7.36
CA GLU A 145 -14.27 0.12 -6.45
C GLU A 145 -13.94 -0.41 -5.05
N SER A 146 -13.21 -1.53 -4.96
CA SER A 146 -12.69 -2.03 -3.68
C SER A 146 -11.85 -0.98 -2.93
N ARG A 147 -11.03 -0.20 -3.65
CA ARG A 147 -10.25 0.90 -3.05
C ARG A 147 -11.11 2.08 -2.60
N LEU A 148 -12.19 2.38 -3.31
CA LEU A 148 -13.14 3.41 -2.89
C LEU A 148 -13.89 2.99 -1.62
N ASP A 149 -14.30 1.73 -1.52
CA ASP A 149 -14.96 1.19 -0.33
C ASP A 149 -14.00 1.05 0.85
N SER A 150 -12.73 0.72 0.61
CA SER A 150 -11.67 0.74 1.64
C SER A 150 -11.52 2.13 2.28
N LYS A 151 -11.54 3.20 1.47
CA LYS A 151 -11.50 4.59 1.98
C LYS A 151 -12.70 4.90 2.86
N LYS A 152 -13.91 4.56 2.38
CA LYS A 152 -15.16 4.75 3.16
C LYS A 152 -15.16 3.94 4.45
N ALA A 153 -14.64 2.71 4.42
CA ALA A 153 -14.52 1.88 5.62
C ALA A 153 -13.55 2.52 6.64
N GLY A 154 -12.44 3.12 6.18
CA GLY A 154 -11.52 3.84 7.07
C GLY A 154 -12.11 5.09 7.73
N GLU A 155 -13.12 5.70 7.11
CA GLU A 155 -13.84 6.88 7.64
C GLU A 155 -15.02 6.51 8.54
N LEU A 156 -15.76 5.44 8.21
CA LEU A 156 -17.05 5.11 8.80
C LEU A 156 -17.04 3.88 9.73
N GLU A 157 -16.02 3.03 9.63
CA GLU A 157 -15.96 1.75 10.33
C GLU A 157 -14.71 1.66 11.21
N PRO A 158 -14.76 0.93 12.34
CA PRO A 158 -13.57 0.64 13.10
C PRO A 158 -12.61 -0.18 12.22
N THR A 159 -11.35 0.19 12.31
CA THR A 159 -10.23 -0.46 11.65
C THR A 159 -10.19 -1.94 12.02
N ASN A 160 -10.27 -2.79 11.00
CA ASN A 160 -10.32 -4.24 11.17
C ASN A 160 -9.36 -4.90 10.17
N VAL A 161 -9.00 -6.15 10.47
CA VAL A 161 -8.08 -6.94 9.65
C VAL A 161 -8.64 -7.18 8.24
N VAL A 162 -9.96 -7.25 8.09
CA VAL A 162 -10.64 -7.48 6.81
C VAL A 162 -10.39 -6.36 5.81
N VAL A 163 -10.43 -5.08 6.23
CA VAL A 163 -10.10 -3.93 5.36
C VAL A 163 -8.63 -3.98 4.94
N LYS A 164 -7.71 -4.34 5.85
CA LYS A 164 -6.28 -4.42 5.54
C LYS A 164 -6.01 -5.49 4.48
N ILE A 165 -6.57 -6.69 4.67
CA ILE A 165 -6.46 -7.79 3.69
C ILE A 165 -7.14 -7.42 2.38
N GLY A 166 -8.36 -6.90 2.43
CA GLY A 166 -9.11 -6.49 1.24
C GLY A 166 -8.36 -5.43 0.43
N THR A 167 -7.74 -4.46 1.10
CA THR A 167 -6.94 -3.41 0.47
C THR A 167 -5.69 -3.98 -0.19
N LEU A 168 -4.96 -4.86 0.49
CA LEU A 168 -3.77 -5.50 -0.08
C LEU A 168 -4.13 -6.34 -1.32
N SER A 169 -5.20 -7.13 -1.21
CA SER A 169 -5.73 -7.94 -2.33
C SER A 169 -6.21 -7.06 -3.49
N ALA A 170 -6.84 -5.91 -3.22
CA ALA A 170 -7.26 -4.98 -4.26
C ALA A 170 -6.07 -4.36 -5.01
N ILE A 171 -5.02 -3.96 -4.29
CA ILE A 171 -3.79 -3.43 -4.90
C ILE A 171 -3.15 -4.50 -5.79
N TYR A 172 -3.04 -5.74 -5.30
CA TYR A 172 -2.57 -6.86 -6.09
C TYR A 172 -3.41 -7.08 -7.35
N GLY A 173 -4.74 -7.12 -7.22
CA GLY A 173 -5.67 -7.29 -8.33
C GLY A 173 -5.54 -6.19 -9.39
N ILE A 174 -5.42 -4.92 -8.98
CA ILE A 174 -5.19 -3.79 -9.89
C ILE A 174 -3.87 -3.97 -10.66
N ILE A 175 -2.76 -4.20 -9.95
CA ILE A 175 -1.44 -4.34 -10.56
C ILE A 175 -1.43 -5.50 -11.55
N SER A 176 -1.95 -6.66 -11.15
CA SER A 176 -1.99 -7.84 -12.00
C SER A 176 -2.88 -7.66 -13.24
N ASN A 177 -4.03 -6.98 -13.12
CA ASN A 177 -4.86 -6.66 -14.30
C ASN A 177 -4.13 -5.72 -15.27
N VAL A 178 -3.49 -4.66 -14.76
CA VAL A 178 -2.74 -3.71 -15.60
C VAL A 178 -1.58 -4.39 -16.33
N ILE A 179 -0.80 -5.22 -15.63
CA ILE A 179 0.29 -5.99 -16.24
C ILE A 179 -0.25 -6.94 -17.32
N SER A 180 -1.35 -7.65 -17.02
CA SER A 180 -1.95 -8.59 -17.97
C SER A 180 -2.45 -7.87 -19.24
N MET A 181 -3.07 -6.70 -19.09
CA MET A 181 -3.47 -5.87 -20.23
C MET A 181 -2.26 -5.38 -21.04
N ALA A 182 -1.21 -4.90 -20.38
CA ALA A 182 0.00 -4.44 -21.06
C ALA A 182 0.66 -5.56 -21.87
N LEU A 183 0.79 -6.76 -21.28
CA LEU A 183 1.30 -7.95 -21.98
C LEU A 183 0.41 -8.33 -23.17
N ALA A 184 -0.91 -8.28 -23.01
CA ALA A 184 -1.84 -8.55 -24.11
C ALA A 184 -1.64 -7.60 -25.29
N PHE A 185 -1.42 -6.29 -25.03
CA PHE A 185 -1.13 -5.31 -26.09
C PHE A 185 0.23 -5.53 -26.77
N ILE A 186 1.25 -6.00 -26.04
CA ILE A 186 2.56 -6.33 -26.61
C ILE A 186 2.48 -7.58 -27.50
N ILE A 187 1.70 -8.58 -27.08
CA ILE A 187 1.57 -9.86 -27.80
C ILE A 187 0.64 -9.74 -29.02
N ALA A 188 -0.39 -8.89 -28.95
CA ALA A 188 -1.36 -8.69 -30.03
C ALA A 188 -0.74 -8.47 -31.44
N PRO A 189 0.20 -7.53 -31.66
CA PRO A 189 0.80 -7.32 -32.98
C PRO A 189 1.62 -8.53 -33.46
N ILE A 190 2.27 -9.26 -32.55
CA ILE A 190 3.02 -10.48 -32.89
C ILE A 190 2.07 -11.55 -33.42
N LEU A 191 0.91 -11.71 -32.76
CA LEU A 191 -0.13 -12.65 -33.22
C LEU A 191 -0.75 -12.23 -34.55
N LEU A 192 -1.03 -10.94 -34.74
CA LEU A 192 -1.59 -10.42 -36.00
C LEU A 192 -0.62 -10.63 -37.17
N ASN A 193 0.67 -10.39 -36.97
CA ASN A 193 1.70 -10.61 -38.00
C ASN A 193 1.87 -12.09 -38.36
N SER A 194 1.58 -13.02 -37.46
CA SER A 194 1.65 -14.46 -37.74
C SER A 194 0.49 -14.99 -38.59
N ILE A 195 -0.59 -14.21 -38.73
CA ILE A 195 -1.79 -14.60 -39.50
C ILE A 195 -1.74 -14.05 -40.94
N SER A 196 -0.98 -12.97 -41.16
CA SER A 196 -0.76 -12.36 -42.49
C SER A 196 0.27 -13.12 -43.32
#